data_AF-A0A7J9W8K9-F1
#
_entry.id   AF-A0A7J9W8K9-F1
#
_cell.length_a   1.000
_cell.length_b   1.000
_cell.length_c   1.000
_cell.angle_alpha   90.00
_cell.angle_beta   90.00
_cell.angle_gamma   90.00
#
_symmetry.space_group_name_H-M   'P 1'
#
loop_
_entity.id
_entity.type
_entity.pdbx_description
1 polymer ?
#
loop_
_entity_poly.entity_id
_entity_poly.type
_entity_poly.pdbx_seq_one_letter_code
_entity_poly.pdbx_strand_id
1 'polypeptide(L)'
;MDVATTQRAGRDETYRRATRCTDRASDTICGMTTTKLTVTVPEELGAYIREQVDAGKFESVSAFVTRAGESMRDFEPLDLLIASMIAETGEPDEHANAWVDTAIAAASRAASIEDVGSDGHAA
;
A
#
# COMPACT_ATOMS: atom_id res chain seq x y z
N MET A 1 -25.54 45.41 -37.28
CA MET A 1 -24.49 44.38 -37.25
C MET A 1 -24.34 43.99 -35.79
N ASP A 2 -25.03 43.03 -35.17
CA ASP A 2 -25.66 41.76 -35.57
C ASP A 2 -24.71 40.76 -36.23
N VAL A 3 -24.15 39.86 -35.40
CA VAL A 3 -24.12 38.41 -35.68
C VAL A 3 -24.20 37.67 -34.33
N ALA A 4 -25.25 36.86 -34.20
CA ALA A 4 -25.45 35.87 -33.16
C ALA A 4 -24.46 34.68 -33.27
N THR A 5 -24.15 34.03 -32.14
CA THR A 5 -24.03 32.56 -32.09
C THR A 5 -24.42 32.06 -30.71
N THR A 6 -25.63 31.51 -30.68
CA THR A 6 -26.15 30.57 -29.68
C THR A 6 -25.58 29.18 -29.95
N GLN A 7 -25.10 28.50 -28.91
CA GLN A 7 -25.02 27.03 -28.89
C GLN A 7 -25.18 26.55 -27.43
N ARG A 8 -26.39 26.18 -27.00
CA ARG A 8 -26.98 24.82 -27.01
C ARG A 8 -26.35 23.94 -25.91
N ALA A 9 -26.86 23.96 -24.69
CA ALA A 9 -27.98 23.15 -24.18
C ALA A 9 -27.66 21.64 -24.05
N GLY A 10 -27.78 21.14 -22.82
CA GLY A 10 -27.82 19.70 -22.48
C GLY A 10 -27.19 19.45 -21.10
N ARG A 11 -27.88 19.73 -19.99
CA ARG A 11 -28.65 18.72 -19.23
C ARG A 11 -27.89 17.40 -19.09
N ASP A 12 -27.20 17.22 -17.97
CA ASP A 12 -26.91 15.89 -17.42
C ASP A 12 -27.36 15.79 -15.95
N GLU A 13 -28.60 16.24 -15.75
CA GLU A 13 -29.40 16.02 -14.54
C GLU A 13 -30.20 14.72 -14.71
N THR A 14 -29.52 13.62 -15.04
CA THR A 14 -30.17 12.31 -15.25
C THR A 14 -29.36 11.09 -14.81
N TYR A 15 -28.19 11.22 -14.18
CA TYR A 15 -27.53 10.06 -13.56
C TYR A 15 -27.93 9.85 -12.08
N ARG A 16 -29.16 10.23 -11.73
CA ARG A 16 -29.86 9.66 -10.58
C ARG A 16 -30.96 8.77 -11.11
N ARG A 17 -30.87 7.49 -10.72
CA ARG A 17 -31.95 6.50 -10.59
C ARG A 17 -31.97 5.41 -11.67
N ALA A 18 -31.61 4.21 -11.20
CA ALA A 18 -32.13 2.91 -11.62
C ALA A 18 -31.50 2.20 -12.83
N THR A 19 -30.36 1.56 -12.58
CA THR A 19 -30.02 0.25 -13.14
C THR A 19 -29.94 -0.73 -11.97
N ARG A 20 -31.08 -1.23 -11.49
CA ARG A 20 -31.57 -2.60 -11.75
C ARG A 20 -30.44 -3.61 -11.75
N CYS A 21 -30.35 -4.33 -10.63
CA CYS A 21 -29.64 -5.59 -10.51
C CYS A 21 -30.30 -6.62 -11.44
N THR A 22 -29.90 -6.65 -12.69
CA THR A 22 -30.22 -7.70 -13.65
C THR A 22 -29.12 -7.74 -14.71
N ASP A 23 -28.10 -8.59 -14.53
CA ASP A 23 -27.88 -9.77 -15.38
C ASP A 23 -26.66 -10.56 -14.86
N ARG A 24 -26.54 -11.82 -15.25
CA ARG A 24 -25.72 -12.86 -14.59
C ARG A 24 -24.21 -12.59 -14.71
N ALA A 25 -23.47 -13.08 -13.71
CA ALA A 25 -22.01 -13.25 -13.65
C ALA A 25 -21.16 -12.11 -13.04
N SER A 26 -21.64 -11.46 -11.99
CA SER A 26 -20.73 -10.82 -11.03
C SER A 26 -21.35 -10.84 -9.63
N ASP A 27 -20.85 -11.73 -8.78
CA ASP A 27 -21.00 -11.68 -7.33
C ASP A 27 -20.38 -10.37 -6.82
N THR A 28 -21.16 -9.30 -6.86
CA THR A 28 -20.83 -8.05 -6.19
C THR A 28 -21.34 -8.15 -4.77
N ILE A 29 -20.43 -8.40 -3.83
CA ILE A 29 -20.69 -8.20 -2.40
C ILE A 29 -21.09 -6.73 -2.22
N CYS A 30 -22.36 -6.51 -1.91
CA CYS A 30 -22.89 -5.20 -1.57
C CYS A 30 -22.52 -4.89 -0.10
N GLY A 31 -21.30 -4.39 0.11
CA GLY A 31 -20.80 -3.98 1.43
C GLY A 31 -19.78 -2.85 1.24
N MET A 32 -20.19 -1.61 1.52
CA MET A 32 -19.37 -0.40 1.28
C MET A 32 -18.27 -0.24 2.34
N THR A 33 -17.24 -1.08 2.27
CA THR A 33 -15.97 -0.90 3.03
C THR A 33 -14.75 -1.01 2.11
N THR A 34 -14.87 -1.69 0.97
CA THR A 34 -13.79 -1.91 0.02
C THR A 34 -14.23 -1.55 -1.39
N THR A 35 -13.30 -1.10 -2.22
CA THR A 35 -13.53 -0.79 -3.64
C THR A 35 -12.78 -1.80 -4.50
N LYS A 36 -13.46 -2.42 -5.47
CA LYS A 36 -12.83 -3.38 -6.38
C LYS A 36 -12.15 -2.64 -7.54
N LEU A 37 -10.85 -2.83 -7.67
CA LEU A 37 -10.04 -2.31 -8.77
C LEU A 37 -9.53 -3.48 -9.61
N THR A 38 -9.57 -3.32 -10.93
CA THR A 38 -8.91 -4.24 -11.87
C THR A 38 -7.64 -3.56 -12.34
N VAL A 39 -6.49 -4.18 -12.11
CA VAL A 39 -5.17 -3.64 -12.44
C VAL A 39 -4.38 -4.65 -13.26
N THR A 40 -3.56 -4.15 -14.19
CA THR A 40 -2.59 -4.97 -14.91
C THR A 40 -1.24 -4.82 -14.22
N VAL A 41 -0.60 -5.95 -13.94
CA VAL A 41 0.73 -6.00 -13.32
C VAL A 41 1.67 -6.85 -14.18
N PRO A 42 2.99 -6.63 -14.09
CA PRO A 42 3.97 -7.55 -14.69
C PRO A 42 3.75 -8.98 -14.22
N GLU A 43 3.97 -9.95 -15.10
CA GLU A 43 3.71 -11.36 -14.81
C GLU A 43 4.53 -11.86 -13.62
N GLU A 44 5.80 -11.46 -13.55
CA GLU A 44 6.71 -11.80 -12.44
C GLU A 44 6.15 -11.32 -11.09
N LEU A 45 5.63 -10.09 -11.04
CA LEU A 45 5.01 -9.54 -9.83
C LEU A 45 3.72 -10.31 -9.49
N GLY A 46 2.90 -10.63 -10.49
CA GLY A 46 1.71 -11.44 -10.29
C GLY A 46 2.00 -12.85 -9.80
N ALA A 47 3.12 -13.45 -10.21
CA ALA A 47 3.59 -14.75 -9.73
C ALA A 47 4.09 -14.65 -8.28
N TYR A 48 4.90 -13.64 -7.97
CA TYR A 48 5.39 -13.39 -6.62
C TYR A 48 4.25 -13.21 -5.61
N ILE A 49 3.24 -12.40 -5.94
CA ILE A 49 2.10 -12.16 -5.04
C ILE A 49 1.36 -13.47 -4.74
N ARG A 50 1.15 -14.31 -5.77
CA ARG A 50 0.51 -15.62 -5.61
C ARG A 50 1.34 -16.54 -4.71
N GLU A 51 2.65 -16.60 -4.91
CA GLU A 51 3.54 -17.38 -4.05
C GLU A 51 3.41 -16.97 -2.56
N GLN A 52 3.32 -15.68 -2.26
CA GLN A 52 3.17 -15.24 -0.86
C GLN A 52 1.81 -15.65 -0.25
N VAL A 53 0.75 -15.71 -1.06
CA VAL A 53 -0.57 -16.19 -0.63
C VAL A 53 -0.56 -17.72 -0.46
N ASP A 54 0.01 -18.44 -1.41
CA ASP A 54 0.13 -19.90 -1.37
C ASP A 54 1.01 -20.37 -0.20
N ALA A 55 2.04 -19.60 0.14
CA ALA A 55 2.86 -19.80 1.34
C ALA A 55 2.14 -19.45 2.66
N GLY A 56 0.89 -18.99 2.61
CA GLY A 56 0.08 -18.63 3.78
C GLY A 56 0.51 -17.35 4.48
N LYS A 57 1.41 -16.55 3.88
CA LYS A 57 1.86 -15.28 4.48
C LYS A 57 0.80 -14.18 4.36
N PHE A 58 -0.10 -14.31 3.39
CA PHE A 58 -1.24 -13.43 3.20
C PHE A 58 -2.49 -14.25 2.90
N GLU A 59 -3.62 -13.83 3.46
CA GLU A 59 -4.90 -14.51 3.28
C GLU A 59 -5.45 -14.40 1.85
N SER A 60 -5.04 -13.38 1.10
CA SER A 60 -5.45 -13.14 -0.28
C SER A 60 -4.55 -12.14 -1.00
N VAL A 61 -4.67 -12.09 -2.33
CA VAL A 61 -4.05 -11.06 -3.18
C VAL A 61 -4.48 -9.66 -2.74
N SER A 62 -5.76 -9.45 -2.42
CA SER A 62 -6.25 -8.17 -1.90
C SER A 62 -5.61 -7.80 -0.57
N ALA A 63 -5.40 -8.74 0.35
CA ALA A 63 -4.73 -8.48 1.62
C ALA A 63 -3.26 -8.08 1.41
N PHE A 64 -2.56 -8.74 0.48
CA PHE A 64 -1.21 -8.35 0.06
C PHE A 64 -1.17 -6.91 -0.44
N VAL A 65 -2.05 -6.57 -1.40
CA VAL A 65 -2.07 -5.24 -2.02
C VAL A 65 -2.47 -4.16 -1.02
N THR A 66 -3.44 -4.43 -0.13
CA THR A 66 -3.80 -3.50 0.95
C THR A 66 -2.60 -3.22 1.85
N ARG A 67 -1.90 -4.26 2.32
CA ARG A 67 -0.73 -4.07 3.19
C ARG A 67 0.40 -3.33 2.49
N ALA A 68 0.64 -3.62 1.21
CA ALA A 68 1.61 -2.87 0.41
C ALA A 68 1.21 -1.39 0.27
N GLY A 69 -0.07 -1.12 0.03
CA GLY A 69 -0.63 0.23 -0.05
C GLY A 69 -0.52 1.01 1.26
N GLU A 70 -0.85 0.38 2.39
CA GLU A 70 -0.69 0.96 3.73
C GLU A 70 0.77 1.27 4.01
N SER A 71 1.68 0.32 3.72
CA SER A 71 3.12 0.52 3.89
C SER A 71 3.60 1.73 3.09
N MET A 72 3.24 1.83 1.80
CA MET A 72 3.63 2.98 0.97
C MET A 72 3.09 4.31 1.52
N ARG A 73 1.85 4.32 2.04
CA ARG A 73 1.27 5.52 2.67
C ARG A 73 1.98 5.96 3.94
N ASP A 74 2.61 5.04 4.65
CA ASP A 74 3.38 5.33 5.87
C ASP A 74 4.82 5.75 5.54
N PHE A 75 5.41 5.21 4.46
CA PHE A 75 6.78 5.51 4.05
C PHE A 75 6.92 6.78 3.20
N GLU A 76 5.96 7.11 2.34
CA GLU A 76 6.03 8.33 1.52
C GLU A 76 6.09 9.63 2.37
N PRO A 77 5.38 9.75 3.51
CA PRO A 77 5.59 10.83 4.46
C PRO A 77 6.97 10.80 5.14
N LEU A 78 7.56 9.62 5.31
CA LEU A 78 8.87 9.47 5.96
C LEU A 78 9.99 9.98 5.05
N ASP A 79 9.94 9.69 3.75
CA ASP A 79 10.93 10.20 2.78
C ASP A 79 10.91 11.74 2.74
N LEU A 80 9.71 12.33 2.77
CA LEU A 80 9.54 13.78 2.83
C LEU A 80 10.07 14.37 4.15
N LEU A 81 9.83 13.68 5.27
CA LEU A 81 10.37 14.11 6.57
C LEU A 81 11.90 14.04 6.59
N ILE A 82 12.49 12.96 6.09
CA ILE A 82 13.96 12.82 5.99
C ILE A 82 14.53 13.91 5.09
N ALA A 83 13.91 14.16 3.94
CA ALA A 83 14.33 15.24 3.05
C ALA A 83 14.26 16.62 3.75
N SER A 84 13.23 16.88 4.57
CA SER A 84 13.16 18.10 5.38
C SER A 84 14.30 18.19 6.39
N MET A 85 14.56 17.12 7.14
CA MET A 85 15.64 17.10 8.13
C MET A 85 17.01 17.32 7.49
N ILE A 86 17.27 16.69 6.34
CA ILE A 86 18.52 16.90 5.58
C ILE A 86 18.61 18.33 5.08
N ALA A 87 17.51 18.92 4.58
CA ALA A 87 17.51 20.31 4.15
C ALA A 87 17.80 21.29 5.31
N GLU A 88 17.35 20.99 6.52
CA GLU A 88 17.55 21.83 7.71
C GLU A 88 18.92 21.63 8.38
N THR A 89 19.43 20.39 8.40
CA THR A 89 20.61 20.01 9.20
C THR A 89 21.83 19.60 8.37
N GLY A 90 21.66 19.40 7.07
CA GLY A 90 22.67 18.88 6.16
C GLY A 90 22.62 17.36 6.00
N GLU A 91 23.36 16.86 5.01
CA GLU A 91 23.56 15.42 4.81
C GLU A 91 24.32 14.80 6.00
N PRO A 92 24.01 13.55 6.40
CA PRO A 92 24.78 12.83 7.40
C PRO A 92 26.24 12.69 7.00
N ASP A 93 27.15 13.03 7.90
CA ASP A 93 28.59 12.91 7.67
C ASP A 93 29.13 11.51 7.96
N GLU A 94 30.42 11.31 7.72
CA GLU A 94 31.10 10.02 7.93
C GLU A 94 31.02 9.55 9.40
N HIS A 95 31.02 10.48 10.36
CA HIS A 95 30.91 10.16 11.77
C HIS A 95 29.49 9.68 12.13
N ALA A 96 28.46 10.34 11.61
CA ALA A 96 27.07 9.89 11.77
C ALA A 96 26.87 8.49 11.19
N ASN A 97 27.41 8.22 9.99
CA ASN A 97 27.31 6.90 9.37
C ASN A 97 28.02 5.81 10.18
N ALA A 98 29.23 6.07 10.67
CA ALA A 98 29.97 5.11 11.52
C ALA A 98 29.23 4.80 12.84
N TRP A 99 28.55 5.80 13.41
CA TRP A 99 27.70 5.60 14.58
C TRP A 99 26.49 4.72 14.26
N VAL A 100 25.80 4.96 13.13
CA VAL A 100 24.66 4.13 12.69
C VAL A 100 25.06 2.67 12.50
N ASP A 101 26.17 2.40 11.82
CA ASP A 101 26.66 1.04 11.59
C ASP A 101 26.91 0.31 12.92
N THR A 102 27.50 1.01 13.89
CA THR A 102 27.76 0.48 15.23
C THR A 102 26.46 0.18 15.97
N ALA A 103 25.48 1.08 15.88
CA ALA A 103 24.18 0.93 16.52
C ALA A 103 23.38 -0.25 15.92
N ILE A 104 23.35 -0.37 14.59
CA ILE A 104 22.68 -1.48 13.89
C ILE A 104 23.34 -2.81 14.26
N ALA A 105 24.68 -2.89 14.22
CA ALA A 105 25.39 -4.11 14.59
C ALA A 105 25.14 -4.52 16.05
N ALA A 106 24.99 -3.56 16.96
CA ALA A 106 24.61 -3.85 18.34
C ALA A 106 23.17 -4.40 18.44
N ALA A 107 22.22 -3.78 17.74
CA ALA A 107 20.82 -4.22 17.74
C ALA A 107 20.66 -5.63 17.13
N SER A 108 21.31 -5.94 16.01
CA SER A 108 21.26 -7.27 15.40
C SER A 108 21.82 -8.36 16.31
N ARG A 109 22.88 -8.07 17.08
CA ARG A 109 23.42 -9.01 18.08
C ARG A 109 22.45 -9.25 19.24
N ALA A 110 21.79 -8.20 19.73
CA ALA A 110 20.79 -8.34 20.79
C ALA A 110 19.60 -9.21 20.33
N ALA A 111 19.10 -8.96 19.11
CA ALA A 111 18.00 -9.74 18.53
C ALA A 111 18.34 -11.23 18.34
N SER A 112 19.63 -11.57 18.19
CA SER A 112 20.08 -12.97 18.03
C SER A 112 20.18 -13.75 19.36
N ILE A 113 20.12 -13.07 20.51
CA ILE A 113 20.23 -13.70 21.84
C ILE A 113 18.86 -14.16 22.36
N GLU A 114 17.77 -13.53 21.91
CA GLU A 114 16.40 -13.82 22.38
C GLU A 114 15.75 -15.08 21.77
N ASP A 115 16.42 -15.75 20.82
CA ASP A 115 15.94 -17.01 20.20
C ASP A 115 16.32 -18.27 21.02
N VAL A 116 17.22 -18.15 22.01
CA VAL A 116 17.68 -19.29 22.84
C VAL A 116 16.93 -19.31 24.18
N GLY A 117 15.63 -19.57 24.17
CA GLY A 117 14.83 -19.52 25.40
C GLY A 117 13.40 -20.03 25.29
N SER A 118 13.16 -21.13 24.57
CA SER A 118 11.85 -21.81 24.57
C SER A 118 12.02 -23.31 24.85
N ASP A 119 12.58 -23.63 26.02
CA ASP A 119 12.61 -24.99 26.53
C ASP A 119 11.62 -25.14 27.69
N GLY A 120 10.44 -25.67 27.34
CA GLY A 120 9.70 -26.68 28.10
C GLY A 120 9.37 -26.41 29.57
N HIS A 121 8.12 -25.99 29.83
CA HIS A 121 7.44 -26.38 31.07
C HIS A 121 6.05 -26.92 30.78
N ALA A 122 5.99 -28.23 30.58
CA ALA A 122 4.78 -29.03 30.74
C ALA A 122 4.99 -29.95 31.94
N ALA A 123 4.25 -29.71 33.02
CA ALA A 123 3.94 -30.68 34.07
C ALA A 123 2.62 -30.27 34.74
#